data_AF-A0A127QJC4-F1
#
_entry.id   AF-A0A127QJC4-F1
#
_cell.length_a   1.000
_cell.length_b   1.000
_cell.length_c   1.000
_cell.angle_alpha   90.00
_cell.angle_beta   90.00
_cell.angle_gamma   90.00
#
_symmetry.space_group_name_H-M   'P 1'
#
loop_
_entity.id
_entity.type
_entity.pdbx_description
1 polymer ?
#
loop_
_entity_poly.entity_id
_entity_poly.type
_entity_poly.pdbx_seq_one_letter_code
_entity_poly.pdbx_strand_id
1 'polypeptide(L)'
;MRKSDAIMNIKSLTTAVELNMLQRESFSYFMHETNEENGLVVDKSAPDWPASIAAVGLAFAAYPITVERDFIGREAAVRRALKILRFFRNSPQGPESDASGHHGFYYHFLDMQTGRRIWRCEYSTISCT
;
A
#
# COMPACT_ATOMS: atom_id res chain seq x y z
N MET A 1 -7.61 9.92 -44.14
CA MET A 1 -7.79 9.23 -42.84
C MET A 1 -9.21 8.67 -42.80
N ARG A 2 -9.42 7.34 -42.67
CA ARG A 2 -10.78 6.77 -42.70
C ARG A 2 -11.51 7.11 -41.40
N LYS A 3 -12.81 7.40 -41.47
CA LYS A 3 -13.69 7.69 -40.30
C LYS A 3 -13.62 6.59 -39.22
N SER A 4 -13.43 5.34 -39.63
CA SER A 4 -13.25 4.17 -38.74
C SER A 4 -12.03 4.30 -37.83
N ASP A 5 -10.92 4.80 -38.38
CA ASP A 5 -9.64 4.89 -37.68
C ASP A 5 -9.69 6.02 -36.66
N ALA A 6 -10.39 7.10 -36.99
CA ALA A 6 -10.65 8.21 -36.07
C ALA A 6 -11.53 7.78 -34.88
N ILE A 7 -12.58 6.99 -35.10
CA ILE A 7 -13.48 6.50 -34.04
C ILE A 7 -12.75 5.50 -33.11
N MET A 8 -11.96 4.58 -33.66
CA MET A 8 -11.16 3.66 -32.85
C MET A 8 -10.11 4.40 -32.02
N ASN A 9 -9.46 5.42 -32.59
CA ASN A 9 -8.50 6.25 -31.87
C ASN A 9 -9.15 7.04 -30.72
N ILE A 10 -10.32 7.64 -30.95
CA ILE A 10 -11.09 8.34 -29.91
C ILE A 10 -11.48 7.39 -28.78
N LYS A 11 -11.99 6.19 -29.09
CA LYS A 11 -12.36 5.19 -28.06
C LYS A 11 -11.14 4.73 -27.24
N SER A 12 -10.00 4.51 -27.90
CA SER A 12 -8.75 4.16 -27.22
C SER A 12 -8.27 5.29 -26.30
N LEU A 13 -8.36 6.55 -26.76
CA LEU A 13 -7.99 7.72 -25.96
C LEU A 13 -8.89 7.86 -24.73
N THR A 14 -10.20 7.68 -24.88
CA THR A 14 -11.14 7.73 -23.74
C THR A 14 -10.86 6.61 -22.73
N THR A 15 -10.61 5.38 -23.19
CA THR A 15 -10.30 4.26 -22.28
C THR A 15 -8.97 4.45 -21.55
N ALA A 16 -7.96 5.03 -22.22
CA ALA A 16 -6.69 5.34 -21.57
C ALA A 16 -6.84 6.42 -20.48
N VAL A 17 -7.66 7.44 -20.73
CA VAL A 17 -7.98 8.49 -19.74
C VAL A 17 -8.75 7.90 -18.56
N GLU A 18 -9.78 7.11 -18.81
CA GLU A 18 -10.58 6.44 -17.77
C GLU A 18 -9.71 5.53 -16.89
N LEU A 19 -8.81 4.75 -17.50
CA LEU A 19 -7.88 3.89 -16.77
C LEU A 19 -6.91 4.70 -15.90
N ASN A 20 -6.37 5.81 -16.43
CA ASN A 20 -5.47 6.68 -15.66
C ASN A 20 -6.19 7.26 -14.43
N MET A 21 -7.43 7.73 -14.60
CA MET A 21 -8.26 8.22 -13.49
C MET A 21 -8.51 7.12 -12.46
N LEU A 22 -8.94 5.93 -12.89
CA LEU A 22 -9.19 4.82 -11.98
C LEU A 22 -7.94 4.42 -11.19
N GLN A 23 -6.77 4.39 -11.83
CA GLN A 23 -5.49 4.11 -11.16
C GLN A 23 -5.14 5.18 -10.14
N ARG A 24 -5.34 6.47 -10.48
CA ARG A 24 -5.06 7.59 -9.57
C ARG A 24 -6.00 7.58 -8.37
N GLU A 25 -7.29 7.38 -8.58
CA GLU A 25 -8.29 7.27 -7.51
C GLU A 25 -8.02 6.06 -6.61
N SER A 26 -7.69 4.90 -7.21
CA SER A 26 -7.34 3.70 -6.45
C SER A 26 -6.09 3.90 -5.61
N PHE A 27 -5.07 4.59 -6.15
CA PHE A 27 -3.87 4.93 -5.40
C PHE A 27 -4.12 5.94 -4.28
N SER A 28 -5.13 6.81 -4.41
CA SER A 28 -5.48 7.78 -3.38
C SER A 28 -5.79 7.13 -2.03
N TYR A 29 -6.30 5.88 -2.04
CA TYR A 29 -6.47 5.07 -0.84
C TYR A 29 -5.18 5.00 -0.02
N PHE A 30 -4.04 4.65 -0.64
CA PHE A 30 -2.76 4.57 0.05
C PHE A 30 -2.22 5.94 0.49
N MET A 31 -2.68 7.03 -0.12
CA MET A 31 -2.29 8.36 0.31
C MET A 31 -3.07 8.80 1.56
N HIS A 32 -4.33 8.38 1.70
CA HIS A 32 -5.19 8.76 2.81
C HIS A 32 -5.10 7.78 4.00
N GLU A 33 -5.00 6.48 3.72
CA GLU A 33 -5.11 5.40 4.72
C GLU A 33 -3.74 4.88 5.21
N THR A 34 -2.67 5.60 4.89
CA THR A 34 -1.32 5.30 5.41
C THR A 34 -1.02 6.19 6.60
N ASN A 35 -0.59 5.61 7.71
CA ASN A 35 0.03 6.35 8.81
C ASN A 35 1.39 6.87 8.35
N GLU A 36 1.54 8.20 8.24
CA GLU A 36 2.75 8.83 7.73
C GLU A 36 3.97 8.66 8.65
N GLU A 37 3.75 8.34 9.93
CA GLU A 37 4.83 8.20 10.90
C GLU A 37 5.55 6.87 10.82
N ASN A 38 4.83 5.78 10.55
CA ASN A 38 5.37 4.41 10.51
C ASN A 38 5.17 3.70 9.16
N GLY A 39 4.36 4.24 8.25
CA GLY A 39 4.09 3.65 6.93
C GLY A 39 3.10 2.48 6.96
N LEU A 40 2.46 2.19 8.10
CA LEU A 40 1.39 1.19 8.17
C LEU A 40 0.15 1.67 7.41
N VAL A 41 -0.54 0.74 6.76
CA VAL A 41 -1.70 1.01 5.89
C VAL A 41 -2.89 0.27 6.44
N VAL A 42 -4.00 0.98 6.66
CA VAL A 42 -5.27 0.38 7.09
C VAL A 42 -5.68 -0.70 6.08
N ASP A 43 -6.26 -1.80 6.56
CA ASP A 43 -6.66 -2.91 5.68
C ASP A 43 -7.90 -2.58 4.81
N LYS A 44 -8.81 -1.75 5.32
CA LYS A 44 -10.01 -1.26 4.60
C LYS A 44 -10.53 0.05 5.17
N SER A 45 -11.35 0.76 4.38
CA SER A 45 -11.96 2.06 4.73
C SER A 45 -13.09 2.00 5.78
N ALA A 46 -13.24 0.87 6.48
CA ALA A 46 -14.17 0.80 7.60
C ALA A 46 -13.56 1.55 8.81
N PRO A 47 -14.36 2.23 9.65
CA PRO A 47 -13.86 2.85 10.86
C PRO A 47 -13.14 1.86 11.78
N ASP A 48 -12.14 2.34 12.50
CA ASP A 48 -11.42 1.62 13.56
C ASP A 48 -10.80 0.27 13.12
N TRP A 49 -10.38 0.18 11.86
CA TRP A 49 -9.75 -1.02 11.33
C TRP A 49 -8.22 -1.00 11.48
N PRO A 50 -7.56 -2.14 11.78
CA PRO A 50 -6.10 -2.19 11.92
C PRO A 50 -5.39 -2.11 10.57
N ALA A 51 -4.07 -1.97 10.65
CA ALA A 51 -3.21 -2.16 9.48
C ALA A 51 -3.12 -3.63 9.09
N SER A 52 -2.99 -3.90 7.80
CA SER A 52 -2.58 -5.22 7.31
C SER A 52 -1.27 -5.18 6.55
N ILE A 53 -0.47 -6.24 6.72
CA ILE A 53 0.80 -6.40 6.00
C ILE A 53 0.58 -6.44 4.49
N ALA A 54 -0.54 -7.01 4.05
CA ALA A 54 -0.93 -7.05 2.64
C ALA A 54 -1.15 -5.64 2.06
N ALA A 55 -1.90 -4.79 2.76
CA ALA A 55 -2.13 -3.42 2.32
C ALA A 55 -0.82 -2.61 2.26
N VAL A 56 0.07 -2.81 3.25
CA VAL A 56 1.40 -2.18 3.27
C VAL A 56 2.25 -2.65 2.08
N GLY A 57 2.27 -3.94 1.79
CA GLY A 57 2.99 -4.50 0.64
C GLY A 57 2.49 -3.94 -0.70
N LEU A 58 1.17 -3.83 -0.87
CA LEU A 58 0.57 -3.27 -2.07
C LEU A 58 0.89 -1.78 -2.23
N ALA A 59 0.82 -0.99 -1.15
CA ALA A 59 1.23 0.41 -1.17
C ALA A 59 2.71 0.57 -1.55
N PHE A 60 3.58 -0.24 -0.96
CA PHE A 60 5.02 -0.23 -1.22
C PHE A 60 5.34 -0.55 -2.69
N ALA A 61 4.68 -1.57 -3.26
CA ALA A 61 4.83 -1.93 -4.67
C ALA A 61 4.26 -0.85 -5.63
N ALA A 62 3.25 -0.09 -5.20
CA ALA A 62 2.64 0.96 -6.01
C ALA A 62 3.52 2.21 -6.17
N TYR A 63 4.39 2.53 -5.21
CA TYR A 63 5.21 3.75 -5.23
C TYR A 63 6.07 3.95 -6.49
N PRO A 64 6.87 2.98 -6.99
CA PRO A 64 7.60 3.18 -8.24
C PRO A 64 6.65 3.41 -9.43
N ILE A 65 5.52 2.69 -9.48
CA ILE A 65 4.52 2.82 -10.55
C ILE A 65 3.92 4.22 -10.58
N THR A 66 3.64 4.80 -9.41
CA THR A 66 3.01 6.11 -9.29
C THR A 66 3.98 7.26 -9.52
N VAL A 67 5.28 7.04 -9.34
CA VAL A 67 6.33 7.98 -9.78
C VAL A 67 6.40 8.03 -11.31
N GLU A 68 6.49 6.87 -11.98
CA GLU A 68 6.55 6.81 -13.45
C GLU A 68 5.28 7.33 -14.13
N ARG A 69 4.17 7.41 -13.40
CA ARG A 69 2.88 7.94 -13.87
C ARG A 69 2.60 9.38 -13.44
N ASP A 70 3.55 10.06 -12.80
CA ASP A 70 3.39 11.43 -12.28
C ASP A 70 2.18 11.58 -11.32
N PHE A 71 1.88 10.54 -10.55
CA PHE A 71 0.86 10.60 -9.51
C PHE A 71 1.40 11.25 -8.25
N ILE A 72 2.65 10.92 -7.89
CA ILE A 72 3.41 11.53 -6.80
C ILE A 72 4.86 11.77 -7.23
N GLY A 73 5.52 12.75 -6.61
CA GLY A 73 6.94 13.00 -6.85
C GLY A 73 7.84 11.90 -6.27
N ARG A 74 8.98 11.65 -6.92
CA ARG A 74 9.97 10.64 -6.51
C ARG A 74 10.41 10.78 -5.04
N GLU A 75 10.66 12.01 -4.58
CA GLU A 75 11.07 12.22 -3.19
C GLU A 75 9.98 11.83 -2.19
N ALA A 76 8.71 12.11 -2.51
CA ALA A 76 7.58 11.71 -1.67
C ALA A 76 7.47 10.19 -1.59
N ALA A 77 7.59 9.50 -2.73
CA ALA A 77 7.63 8.04 -2.81
C ALA A 77 8.76 7.45 -1.95
N VAL A 78 9.98 7.99 -2.07
CA VAL A 78 11.14 7.55 -1.29
C VAL A 78 10.93 7.77 0.20
N ARG A 79 10.38 8.92 0.62
CA ARG A 79 10.08 9.17 2.04
C ARG A 79 9.12 8.13 2.61
N ARG A 80 8.03 7.83 1.88
CA ARG A 80 7.05 6.82 2.31
C ARG A 80 7.64 5.41 2.36
N ALA A 81 8.38 5.01 1.31
CA ALA A 81 9.12 3.76 1.26
C ALA A 81 10.06 3.59 2.46
N LEU A 82 10.83 4.64 2.80
CA LEU A 82 11.75 4.61 3.93
C LEU A 82 11.04 4.49 5.28
N LYS A 83 9.85 5.09 5.44
CA LYS A 83 9.05 4.94 6.67
C LYS A 83 8.65 3.47 6.89
N ILE A 84 8.12 2.82 5.85
CA ILE A 84 7.78 1.38 5.88
C ILE A 84 8.99 0.53 6.24
N LEU A 85 10.10 0.70 5.52
CA LEU A 85 11.31 -0.11 5.72
C LEU A 85 11.92 0.10 7.11
N ARG A 86 11.93 1.34 7.61
CA ARG A 86 12.44 1.65 8.96
C ARG A 86 11.54 1.10 10.05
N PHE A 87 10.22 1.17 9.86
CA PHE A 87 9.27 0.57 10.80
C PHE A 87 9.53 -0.93 10.93
N PHE A 88 9.49 -1.67 9.82
CA PHE A 88 9.66 -3.12 9.87
C PHE A 88 11.04 -3.54 10.40
N ARG A 89 12.11 -2.85 9.98
CA ARG A 89 13.46 -3.09 10.50
C ARG A 89 13.57 -2.95 12.02
N ASN A 90 12.83 -2.01 12.61
CA ASN A 90 12.92 -1.68 14.03
C ASN A 90 11.74 -2.26 14.85
N SER A 91 10.80 -2.95 14.20
CA SER A 91 9.61 -3.48 14.86
C SER A 91 9.93 -4.65 15.80
N PRO A 92 9.17 -4.84 16.89
CA PRO A 92 9.33 -5.97 17.79
C PRO A 92 9.23 -7.32 17.05
N GLN A 93 10.28 -8.14 17.18
CA GLN A 93 10.36 -9.49 16.63
C GLN A 93 10.67 -10.47 17.76
N GLY A 94 9.83 -11.49 17.95
CA GLY A 94 10.03 -12.43 19.06
C GLY A 94 8.82 -13.30 19.38
N PRO A 95 8.92 -14.15 20.42
CA PRO A 95 7.87 -15.09 20.83
C PRO A 95 6.74 -14.40 21.63
N GLU A 96 6.87 -13.11 21.92
CA GLU A 96 5.87 -12.35 22.67
C GLU A 96 4.53 -12.34 21.94
N SER A 97 3.44 -12.47 22.69
CA SER A 97 2.10 -12.59 22.12
C SER A 97 1.66 -11.40 21.26
N ASP A 98 2.28 -10.23 21.49
CA ASP A 98 2.01 -8.96 20.84
C ASP A 98 3.21 -8.41 20.05
N ALA A 99 4.24 -9.23 19.78
CA ALA A 99 5.30 -8.87 18.85
C ALA A 99 4.71 -8.58 17.46
N SER A 100 5.32 -7.69 16.68
CA SER A 100 4.89 -7.39 15.32
C SER A 100 5.12 -8.58 14.38
N GLY A 101 6.11 -9.40 14.68
CA GLY A 101 6.44 -10.59 13.93
C GLY A 101 7.37 -11.54 14.66
N HIS A 102 7.73 -12.62 13.99
CA HIS A 102 8.64 -13.64 14.50
C HIS A 102 9.41 -14.29 13.34
N HIS A 103 10.71 -14.47 13.51
CA HIS A 103 11.61 -15.07 12.50
C HIS A 103 11.50 -14.43 11.10
N GLY A 104 11.24 -13.12 11.03
CA GLY A 104 11.11 -12.39 9.76
C GLY A 104 9.72 -12.46 9.13
N PHE A 105 8.78 -13.21 9.70
CA PHE A 105 7.37 -13.17 9.33
C PHE A 105 6.62 -12.17 10.19
N TYR A 106 5.61 -11.52 9.61
CA TYR A 106 4.76 -10.57 10.30
C TYR A 106 3.35 -11.12 10.49
N TYR A 107 2.71 -10.71 11.58
CA TYR A 107 1.30 -11.04 11.81
C TYR A 107 0.41 -10.26 10.83
N HIS A 108 -0.72 -10.88 10.44
CA HIS A 108 -1.64 -10.29 9.48
C HIS A 108 -2.02 -8.85 9.84
N PHE A 109 -2.44 -8.65 11.09
CA PHE A 109 -2.91 -7.35 11.57
C PHE A 109 -2.00 -6.75 12.63
N LEU A 110 -1.68 -5.48 12.43
CA LEU A 110 -0.94 -4.66 13.37
C LEU A 110 -1.79 -3.46 13.79
N ASP A 111 -1.67 -3.08 15.06
CA ASP A 111 -2.23 -1.82 15.55
C ASP A 111 -1.58 -0.64 14.81
N MET A 112 -2.41 0.30 14.35
CA MET A 112 -1.99 1.39 13.46
C MET A 112 -0.95 2.33 14.09
N GLN A 113 -0.94 2.45 15.42
CA GLN A 113 -0.08 3.40 16.12
C GLN A 113 1.16 2.73 16.67
N THR A 114 0.97 1.64 17.40
CA THR A 114 2.04 0.93 18.09
C THR A 114 2.78 -0.03 17.18
N GLY A 115 2.14 -0.48 16.09
CA GLY A 115 2.66 -1.52 15.21
C GLY A 115 2.77 -2.90 15.86
N ARG A 116 2.21 -3.08 17.06
CA ARG A 116 2.14 -4.37 17.74
C ARG A 116 1.01 -5.21 17.16
N ARG A 117 1.13 -6.54 17.27
CA ARG A 117 0.06 -7.42 16.81
C ARG A 117 -1.25 -7.08 17.51
N ILE A 118 -2.31 -7.01 16.72
CA ILE A 118 -3.67 -6.87 17.21
C ILE A 118 -4.50 -8.10 16.81
N TRP A 119 -5.42 -8.47 17.69
CA TRP A 119 -6.27 -9.67 17.58
C TRP A 119 -5.50 -11.01 17.56
N ARG A 120 -6.25 -12.11 17.61
CA ARG A 120 -5.72 -13.46 17.41
C ARG A 120 -5.61 -13.77 15.92
N CYS A 121 -4.71 -13.08 15.24
CA CYS A 121 -4.44 -13.29 13.82
C CYS A 121 -3.20 -14.17 13.59
N GLU A 122 -3.20 -14.89 12.48
CA GLU A 122 -2.11 -15.75 12.04
C GLU A 122 -0.85 -14.96 11.64
N TYR A 123 0.29 -15.66 11.62
CA TYR A 123 1.45 -15.20 10.85
C TYR A 123 1.06 -15.22 9.37
N SER A 124 1.29 -14.11 8.67
CA SER A 124 1.05 -14.09 7.23
C SER A 124 2.28 -14.59 6.49
N THR A 125 2.34 -15.89 6.21
CA THR A 125 3.35 -16.46 5.31
C THR A 125 3.14 -16.05 3.86
N ILE A 126 1.91 -15.64 3.49
CA ILE A 126 1.52 -15.22 2.14
C ILE A 126 1.82 -13.74 1.89
N SER A 127 1.66 -12.88 2.89
CA SER A 127 1.87 -11.43 2.72
C SER A 127 3.30 -10.96 2.98
N CYS A 128 4.19 -11.86 3.44
CA CYS A 128 5.60 -11.55 3.69
C CYS A 128 6.55 -11.95 2.55
N THR A 129 6.04 -12.58 1.48
CA THR A 129 6.78 -12.95 0.26
C THR A 129 6.45 -12.01 -0.88
#